data_AF-A0A8J3I5T9-F1
#
_entry.id   AF-A0A8J3I5T9-F1
#
_cell.length_a   1.000
_cell.length_b   1.000
_cell.length_c   1.000
_cell.angle_alpha   90.00
_cell.angle_beta   90.00
_cell.angle_gamma   90.00
#
_symmetry.space_group_name_H-M   'P 1'
#
loop_
_entity.id
_entity.type
_entity.pdbx_description
1 polymer ?
#
loop_
_entity_poly.entity_id
_entity_poly.type
_entity_poly.pdbx_seq_one_letter_code
_entity_poly.pdbx_strand_id
1 'polypeptide(L)'
;MPLIVESHRLNSATLLRRYGQARVLDVTSRGVEPWIRVSPFYPHGAIPVPFSPGYVGASVEGIWQGLKVFERADVDISKFSVTTMKGLKRSVRANGPVLGHREGVHGTRLLGYLDARYTIYLPTYLWVIEHNLQAEIATLRQLSANETVILLDYETNADVTNLQKPLSHAALIKLYIENLWPNANSSSTSIHQSK
;
A
#
# COMPACT_ATOMS: atom_id res chain seq x y z
N MET A 1 -4.74 -0.96 22.99
CA MET A 1 -3.56 -1.84 22.94
C MET A 1 -2.87 -1.69 21.58
N PRO A 2 -1.59 -2.09 21.41
CA PRO A 2 -0.86 -1.71 20.19
C PRO A 2 -1.26 -2.56 18.99
N LEU A 3 -1.41 -1.90 17.84
CA LEU A 3 -1.38 -2.53 16.53
C LEU A 3 0.08 -2.62 16.08
N ILE A 4 0.57 -3.82 15.76
CA ILE A 4 1.98 -4.10 15.45
C ILE A 4 2.06 -4.63 14.01
N VAL A 5 3.13 -4.29 13.30
CA VAL A 5 3.40 -4.81 11.96
C VAL A 5 4.63 -5.70 12.01
N GLU A 6 4.51 -6.90 11.47
CA GLU A 6 5.60 -7.88 11.43
C GLU A 6 5.68 -8.58 10.08
N SER A 7 6.84 -9.17 9.81
CA SER A 7 7.01 -9.92 8.57
C SER A 7 6.22 -11.23 8.61
N HIS A 8 5.49 -11.51 7.53
CA HIS A 8 4.83 -12.80 7.26
C HIS A 8 5.81 -13.99 7.29
N ARG A 9 7.13 -13.73 7.22
CA ARG A 9 8.17 -14.77 7.34
C ARG A 9 8.39 -15.24 8.78
N LEU A 10 7.88 -14.53 9.78
CA LEU A 10 7.99 -14.94 11.18
C LEU A 10 7.00 -16.07 11.50
N ASN A 11 7.49 -17.09 12.19
CA ASN A 11 6.63 -18.17 12.68
C ASN A 11 5.88 -17.77 13.96
N SER A 12 4.78 -18.49 14.23
CA SER A 12 3.92 -18.26 15.39
C SER A 12 4.67 -18.34 16.73
N ALA A 13 5.61 -19.27 16.87
CA ALA A 13 6.42 -19.41 18.09
C ALA A 13 7.27 -18.15 18.37
N THR A 14 7.80 -17.51 17.33
CA THR A 14 8.56 -16.26 17.47
C THR A 14 7.66 -15.10 17.84
N LEU A 15 6.48 -15.00 17.23
CA LEU A 15 5.50 -13.95 17.55
C LEU A 15 5.00 -14.09 19.00
N LEU A 16 4.65 -15.31 19.42
CA LEU A 16 4.24 -15.61 20.79
C LEU A 16 5.34 -15.25 21.80
N ARG A 17 6.60 -15.57 21.52
CA ARG A 17 7.73 -15.20 22.39
C ARG A 17 7.93 -13.69 22.49
N ARG A 18 7.72 -12.94 21.40
CA ARG A 18 7.93 -11.48 21.37
C ARG A 18 6.79 -10.70 22.01
N TYR A 19 5.57 -11.12 21.77
CA TYR A 19 4.37 -10.31 22.04
C TYR A 19 3.37 -10.98 22.99
N GLY A 20 3.67 -12.19 23.45
CA GLY A 20 2.74 -12.99 24.23
C GLY A 20 1.52 -13.41 23.40
N GLN A 21 0.39 -13.60 24.07
CA GLN A 21 -0.87 -13.91 23.40
C GLN A 21 -1.34 -12.67 22.63
N ALA A 22 -1.39 -12.79 21.31
CA ALA A 22 -1.77 -11.72 20.40
C ALA A 22 -2.61 -12.27 19.24
N ARG A 23 -3.48 -11.42 18.70
CA ARG A 23 -4.23 -11.71 17.49
C ARG A 23 -3.33 -11.51 16.28
N VAL A 24 -3.00 -12.58 15.56
CA VAL A 24 -2.21 -12.51 14.34
C VAL A 24 -3.13 -12.52 13.12
N LEU A 25 -3.05 -11.48 12.29
CA LEU A 25 -3.86 -11.30 11.09
C LEU A 25 -2.93 -11.19 9.86
N ASP A 26 -3.10 -12.10 8.90
CA ASP A 26 -2.39 -12.05 7.64
C ASP A 26 -3.15 -11.17 6.65
N VAL A 27 -2.59 -9.97 6.36
CA VAL A 27 -3.16 -9.01 5.41
C VAL A 27 -2.47 -9.05 4.05
N THR A 28 -1.62 -10.05 3.80
CA THR A 28 -1.01 -10.26 2.48
C THR A 28 -2.05 -10.78 1.47
N SER A 29 -1.66 -10.91 0.21
CA SER A 29 -2.49 -11.56 -0.82
C SER A 29 -2.69 -13.07 -0.60
N ARG A 30 -2.13 -13.64 0.48
CA ARG A 30 -2.36 -15.01 0.94
C ARG A 30 -3.19 -15.08 2.22
N GLY A 31 -3.61 -13.93 2.76
CA GLY A 31 -4.49 -13.85 3.90
C GLY A 31 -5.82 -14.57 3.66
N VAL A 32 -6.51 -14.89 4.74
CA VAL A 32 -7.89 -15.40 4.69
C VAL A 32 -8.87 -14.24 4.73
N GLU A 33 -10.11 -14.46 4.29
CA GLU A 33 -11.19 -13.47 4.45
C GLU A 33 -11.40 -13.15 5.95
N PRO A 34 -11.70 -11.88 6.31
CA PRO A 34 -11.79 -10.71 5.42
C PRO A 34 -10.44 -10.05 5.09
N TRP A 35 -9.34 -10.48 5.72
CA TRP A 35 -8.06 -9.79 5.73
C TRP A 35 -7.33 -9.75 4.39
N ILE A 36 -7.61 -10.69 3.49
CA ILE A 36 -7.11 -10.66 2.11
C ILE A 36 -7.52 -9.37 1.37
N ARG A 37 -8.66 -8.78 1.72
CA ARG A 37 -9.21 -7.54 1.14
C ARG A 37 -8.32 -6.33 1.40
N VAL A 38 -7.53 -6.37 2.46
CA VAL A 38 -6.58 -5.30 2.83
C VAL A 38 -5.37 -5.26 1.89
N SER A 39 -5.08 -6.36 1.17
CA SER A 39 -3.98 -6.38 0.23
C SER A 39 -4.17 -5.38 -0.92
N PRO A 40 -3.15 -4.61 -1.33
CA PRO A 40 -3.24 -3.72 -2.50
C PRO A 40 -3.43 -4.48 -3.82
N PHE A 41 -3.31 -5.82 -3.80
CA PHE A 41 -3.59 -6.72 -4.93
C PHE A 41 -5.05 -7.16 -5.00
N TYR A 42 -5.87 -6.91 -3.96
CA TYR A 42 -7.26 -7.32 -3.95
C TYR A 42 -8.07 -6.49 -4.96
N PRO A 43 -8.88 -7.13 -5.82
CA PRO A 43 -9.58 -6.45 -6.91
C PRO A 43 -10.90 -5.82 -6.43
N HIS A 44 -10.85 -4.75 -5.64
CA HIS A 44 -12.03 -4.02 -5.17
C HIS A 44 -12.91 -3.45 -6.30
N GLY A 45 -12.31 -3.15 -7.46
CA GLY A 45 -13.03 -2.53 -8.57
C GLY A 45 -13.29 -1.04 -8.36
N ALA A 46 -13.57 -0.35 -9.47
CA ALA A 46 -13.99 1.05 -9.49
C ALA A 46 -13.06 2.05 -8.75
N ILE A 47 -11.79 1.69 -8.52
CA ILE A 47 -10.83 2.57 -7.85
C ILE A 47 -10.43 3.68 -8.83
N PRO A 48 -10.63 4.97 -8.52
CA PRO A 48 -10.27 6.04 -9.44
C PRO A 48 -8.76 6.06 -9.70
N VAL A 49 -8.36 6.21 -10.96
CA VAL A 49 -6.95 6.37 -11.34
C VAL A 49 -6.56 7.85 -11.12
N PRO A 50 -5.55 8.15 -10.28
CA PRO A 50 -5.10 9.52 -10.08
C PRO A 50 -4.79 10.25 -11.40
N PHE A 51 -5.19 11.53 -11.47
CA PHE A 51 -4.98 12.40 -12.64
C PHE A 51 -5.59 11.87 -13.95
N SER A 52 -6.55 10.95 -13.88
CA SER A 52 -7.15 10.31 -15.06
C SER A 52 -8.68 10.23 -14.94
N PRO A 53 -9.40 11.36 -15.06
CA PRO A 53 -10.86 11.35 -15.01
C PRO A 53 -11.46 10.33 -15.97
N GLY A 54 -12.42 9.53 -15.50
CA GLY A 54 -13.07 8.47 -16.28
C GLY A 54 -12.32 7.13 -16.30
N TYR A 55 -11.08 7.06 -15.81
CA TYR A 55 -10.36 5.81 -15.66
C TYR A 55 -10.53 5.23 -14.25
N VAL A 56 -10.79 3.93 -14.19
CA VAL A 56 -10.84 3.16 -12.94
C VAL A 56 -9.97 1.91 -13.03
N GLY A 57 -9.48 1.46 -11.87
CA GLY A 57 -8.74 0.23 -11.69
C GLY A 57 -9.44 -0.77 -10.80
N ALA A 58 -9.11 -2.04 -11.00
CA ALA A 58 -9.56 -3.17 -10.20
C ALA A 58 -8.84 -3.20 -8.85
N SER A 59 -7.54 -2.91 -8.82
CA SER A 59 -6.70 -2.94 -7.61
C SER A 59 -5.71 -1.78 -7.60
N VAL A 60 -5.22 -1.44 -6.40
CA VAL A 60 -4.16 -0.42 -6.20
C VAL A 60 -2.90 -0.81 -6.96
N GLU A 61 -2.51 -2.08 -6.88
CA GLU A 61 -1.36 -2.59 -7.65
C GLU A 61 -1.60 -2.53 -9.15
N GLY A 62 -2.83 -2.77 -9.63
CA GLY A 62 -3.22 -2.59 -11.03
C GLY A 62 -2.95 -1.19 -11.54
N ILE A 63 -3.36 -0.19 -10.76
CA ILE A 63 -3.11 1.22 -11.06
C ILE A 63 -1.61 1.52 -11.04
N TRP A 64 -0.91 1.06 -10.00
CA TRP A 64 0.53 1.26 -9.84
C TRP A 64 1.34 0.66 -11.00
N GLN A 65 1.04 -0.57 -11.42
CA GLN A 65 1.70 -1.23 -12.54
C GLN A 65 1.31 -0.62 -13.89
N GLY A 66 0.05 -0.21 -14.05
CA GLY A 66 -0.44 0.40 -15.27
C GLY A 66 0.20 1.76 -15.55
N LEU A 67 0.37 2.60 -14.52
CA LEU A 67 1.01 3.92 -14.67
C LEU A 67 2.54 3.86 -14.70
N LYS A 68 3.16 2.71 -14.42
CA LYS A 68 4.62 2.54 -14.44
C LYS A 68 5.17 2.71 -15.86
N VAL A 69 6.23 3.50 -16.00
CA VAL A 69 6.90 3.72 -17.27
C VAL A 69 8.29 3.11 -17.22
N PHE A 70 8.63 2.38 -18.27
CA PHE A 70 9.92 1.75 -18.49
C PHE A 70 10.57 2.34 -19.75
N GLU A 71 11.86 2.11 -19.92
CA GLU A 71 12.61 2.53 -21.11
C GLU A 71 11.97 2.06 -22.43
N ARG A 72 11.42 0.84 -22.46
CA ARG A 72 10.83 0.23 -23.67
C ARG A 72 9.31 0.08 -23.61
N ALA A 73 8.64 0.63 -22.61
CA ALA A 73 7.19 0.52 -22.47
C ALA A 73 6.60 1.67 -21.62
N ASP A 74 5.58 2.36 -22.14
CA ASP A 74 4.87 3.43 -21.44
C ASP A 74 3.70 2.87 -20.59
N VAL A 75 2.71 3.70 -20.24
CA VAL A 75 1.48 3.34 -19.55
C VAL A 75 0.82 2.12 -20.20
N ASP A 76 0.38 1.18 -19.37
CA ASP A 76 -0.32 -0.03 -19.79
C ASP A 76 -1.68 -0.12 -19.08
N ILE A 77 -2.70 0.47 -19.70
CA ILE A 77 -4.07 0.52 -19.15
C ILE A 77 -4.69 -0.88 -18.99
N SER A 78 -4.16 -1.90 -19.67
CA SER A 78 -4.66 -3.27 -19.50
C SER A 78 -4.48 -3.78 -18.07
N LYS A 79 -3.53 -3.21 -17.31
CA LYS A 79 -3.32 -3.57 -15.89
C LYS A 79 -4.44 -3.08 -14.98
N PHE A 80 -5.20 -2.06 -15.39
CA PHE A 80 -6.31 -1.55 -14.60
C PHE A 80 -7.44 -2.56 -14.47
N SER A 81 -7.71 -3.38 -15.50
CA SER A 81 -8.79 -4.37 -15.48
C SER A 81 -8.38 -5.73 -14.92
N VAL A 82 -7.13 -5.90 -14.48
CA VAL A 82 -6.63 -7.19 -13.99
C VAL A 82 -7.20 -7.49 -12.61
N THR A 83 -8.09 -8.48 -12.54
CA THR A 83 -8.72 -8.96 -11.29
C THR A 83 -8.04 -10.18 -10.69
N THR A 84 -7.03 -10.73 -11.36
CA THR A 84 -6.24 -11.86 -10.87
C THR A 84 -4.77 -11.46 -10.76
N MET A 85 -3.97 -12.10 -9.91
CA MET A 85 -2.54 -11.76 -9.85
C MET A 85 -1.75 -12.13 -11.12
N LYS A 86 -2.37 -12.82 -12.09
CA LYS A 86 -1.71 -13.27 -13.33
C LYS A 86 -1.57 -12.11 -14.31
N GLY A 87 -0.36 -11.89 -14.82
CA GLY A 87 -0.07 -10.85 -15.82
C GLY A 87 -0.12 -9.40 -15.30
N LEU A 88 -0.28 -9.22 -13.98
CA LEU A 88 -0.36 -7.90 -13.32
C LEU A 88 1.01 -7.20 -13.25
N LYS A 89 2.06 -7.93 -12.85
CA LYS A 89 3.40 -7.34 -12.67
C LYS A 89 4.10 -7.14 -14.01
N ARG A 90 4.63 -5.93 -14.21
CA ARG A 90 5.52 -5.59 -15.34
C ARG A 90 6.96 -5.58 -14.84
N SER A 91 7.89 -6.20 -15.59
CA SER A 91 9.25 -6.45 -15.13
C SER A 91 10.31 -5.71 -15.95
N VAL A 92 11.44 -5.41 -15.31
CA VAL A 92 12.60 -4.77 -15.95
C VAL A 92 13.25 -5.65 -17.02
N ARG A 93 13.19 -6.97 -16.86
CA ARG A 93 13.70 -7.93 -17.85
C ARG A 93 12.99 -7.77 -19.20
N ALA A 94 11.66 -7.60 -19.16
CA ALA A 94 10.86 -7.45 -20.36
C ALA A 94 10.92 -6.03 -20.95
N ASN A 95 10.89 -5.00 -20.09
CA ASN A 95 10.63 -3.62 -20.52
C ASN A 95 11.82 -2.65 -20.38
N GLY A 96 12.96 -3.10 -19.83
CA GLY A 96 14.10 -2.22 -19.52
C GLY A 96 13.97 -1.58 -18.13
N PRO A 97 14.88 -0.67 -17.76
CA PRO A 97 14.83 0.04 -16.48
C PRO A 97 13.51 0.80 -16.28
N VAL A 98 13.07 0.94 -15.02
CA VAL A 98 11.93 1.80 -14.67
C VAL A 98 12.39 3.26 -14.75
N LEU A 99 11.67 4.07 -15.51
CA LEU A 99 11.93 5.52 -15.61
C LEU A 99 11.11 6.31 -14.59
N GLY A 100 9.93 5.81 -14.19
CA GLY A 100 9.06 6.48 -13.24
C GLY A 100 7.61 5.99 -13.33
N HIS A 101 6.68 6.83 -12.90
CA HIS A 101 5.24 6.62 -13.13
C HIS A 101 4.64 7.85 -13.81
N ARG A 102 3.75 7.63 -14.78
CA ARG A 102 3.07 8.73 -15.46
C ARG A 102 2.07 9.39 -14.52
N GLU A 103 2.05 10.72 -14.47
CA GLU A 103 1.02 11.50 -13.77
C GLU A 103 -0.30 11.44 -14.55
N GLY A 104 -0.98 10.29 -14.47
CA GLY A 104 -2.22 10.00 -15.18
C GLY A 104 -2.02 9.38 -16.57
N VAL A 105 -3.06 8.76 -17.12
CA VAL A 105 -3.01 7.97 -18.36
C VAL A 105 -2.56 8.80 -19.56
N HIS A 106 -3.01 10.05 -19.64
CA HIS A 106 -2.66 10.99 -20.71
C HIS A 106 -1.74 12.12 -20.22
N GLY A 107 -1.14 11.96 -19.04
CA GLY A 107 -0.21 12.95 -18.49
C GLY A 107 1.04 13.08 -19.35
N THR A 108 1.70 14.23 -19.26
CA THR A 108 3.02 14.47 -19.89
C THR A 108 4.15 14.34 -18.88
N ARG A 109 3.89 14.61 -17.60
CA ARG A 109 4.88 14.54 -16.52
C ARG A 109 5.18 13.10 -16.12
N LEU A 110 6.47 12.79 -16.00
CA LEU A 110 6.97 11.54 -15.44
C LEU A 110 7.42 11.78 -13.99
N LEU A 111 6.83 11.04 -13.07
CA LEU A 111 7.10 11.14 -11.64
C LEU A 111 8.23 10.21 -11.23
N GLY A 112 9.16 10.75 -10.44
CA GLY A 112 10.13 9.94 -9.73
C GLY A 112 9.45 9.00 -8.73
N TYR A 113 10.17 7.99 -8.25
CA TYR A 113 9.59 6.94 -7.40
C TYR A 113 9.00 7.47 -6.09
N LEU A 114 9.65 8.46 -5.45
CA LEU A 114 9.13 9.10 -4.23
C LEU A 114 7.85 9.90 -4.51
N ASP A 115 7.86 10.75 -5.54
CA ASP A 115 6.70 11.55 -5.92
C ASP A 115 5.52 10.66 -6.30
N ALA A 116 5.77 9.56 -7.03
CA ALA A 116 4.75 8.59 -7.37
C ALA A 116 4.13 7.92 -6.14
N ARG A 117 4.92 7.65 -5.06
CA ARG A 117 4.35 7.14 -3.80
C ARG A 117 3.33 8.13 -3.22
N TYR A 118 3.68 9.41 -3.13
CA TYR A 118 2.82 10.44 -2.53
C TYR A 118 1.63 10.83 -3.40
N THR A 119 1.77 10.83 -4.72
CA THR A 119 0.75 11.36 -5.65
C THR A 119 -0.11 10.27 -6.28
N ILE A 120 0.39 9.04 -6.37
CA ILE A 120 -0.36 7.91 -6.94
C ILE A 120 -0.66 6.86 -5.87
N TYR A 121 0.36 6.23 -5.28
CA TYR A 121 0.15 5.04 -4.44
C TYR A 121 -0.66 5.35 -3.19
N LEU A 122 -0.24 6.34 -2.40
CA LEU A 122 -0.91 6.69 -1.14
C LEU A 122 -2.36 7.16 -1.38
N PRO A 123 -2.67 8.11 -2.27
CA PRO A 123 -4.05 8.53 -2.50
C PRO A 123 -4.94 7.39 -3.01
N THR A 124 -4.41 6.52 -3.86
CA THR A 124 -5.15 5.34 -4.38
C THR A 124 -5.46 4.35 -3.26
N TYR A 125 -4.49 4.07 -2.38
CA TYR A 125 -4.71 3.14 -1.27
C TYR A 125 -5.60 3.74 -0.17
N LEU A 126 -5.43 5.04 0.13
CA LEU A 126 -6.30 5.76 1.05
C LEU A 126 -7.75 5.70 0.59
N TRP A 127 -8.01 5.93 -0.70
CA TRP A 127 -9.35 5.82 -1.25
C TRP A 127 -9.96 4.44 -0.99
N VAL A 128 -9.21 3.35 -1.21
CA VAL A 128 -9.66 1.98 -0.90
C VAL A 128 -9.96 1.79 0.58
N ILE A 129 -9.11 2.33 1.47
CA ILE A 129 -9.33 2.27 2.91
C ILE A 129 -10.66 2.94 3.29
N GLU A 130 -10.91 4.13 2.74
CA GLU A 130 -12.08 4.96 3.06
C GLU A 130 -13.38 4.45 2.41
N HIS A 131 -13.30 3.78 1.26
CA HIS A 131 -14.47 3.41 0.44
C HIS A 131 -14.79 1.91 0.44
N ASN A 132 -13.82 1.04 0.68
CA ASN A 132 -14.01 -0.42 0.56
C ASN A 132 -13.67 -1.22 1.82
N LEU A 133 -12.89 -0.65 2.75
CA LEU A 133 -12.37 -1.38 3.93
C LEU A 133 -12.95 -0.91 5.26
N GLN A 134 -14.09 -0.20 5.27
CA GLN A 134 -14.62 0.40 6.50
C GLN A 134 -14.91 -0.66 7.57
N ALA A 135 -15.41 -1.84 7.17
CA ALA A 135 -15.72 -2.94 8.09
C ALA A 135 -14.45 -3.56 8.70
N GLU A 136 -13.42 -3.79 7.88
CA GLU A 136 -12.12 -4.32 8.28
C GLU A 136 -11.41 -3.33 9.21
N ILE A 137 -11.42 -2.04 8.88
CA ILE A 137 -10.85 -0.98 9.72
C ILE A 137 -11.60 -0.89 11.06
N ALA A 138 -12.94 -0.92 11.06
CA ALA A 138 -13.72 -0.91 12.29
C ALA A 138 -13.38 -2.12 13.17
N THR A 139 -13.25 -3.30 12.56
CA THR A 139 -12.84 -4.53 13.25
C THR A 139 -11.44 -4.40 13.83
N LEU A 140 -10.47 -3.88 13.08
CA LEU A 140 -9.11 -3.64 13.59
C LEU A 140 -9.09 -2.65 14.75
N ARG A 141 -9.88 -1.58 14.69
CA ARG A 141 -10.02 -0.62 15.79
C ARG A 141 -10.59 -1.29 17.03
N GLN A 142 -11.63 -2.10 16.88
CA GLN A 142 -12.23 -2.84 18.00
C GLN A 142 -11.24 -3.86 18.60
N LEU A 143 -10.57 -4.66 17.78
CA LEU A 143 -9.60 -5.65 18.24
C LEU A 143 -8.42 -4.97 18.94
N SER A 144 -7.81 -3.96 18.32
CA SER A 144 -6.66 -3.24 18.89
C SER A 144 -7.01 -2.43 20.14
N ALA A 145 -8.27 -2.10 20.38
CA ALA A 145 -8.69 -1.52 21.67
C ALA A 145 -8.57 -2.55 22.82
N ASN A 146 -8.82 -3.83 22.55
CA ASN A 146 -8.99 -4.88 23.57
C ASN A 146 -7.81 -5.85 23.69
N GLU A 147 -7.07 -6.08 22.61
CA GLU A 147 -5.93 -7.01 22.57
C GLU A 147 -4.79 -6.47 21.68
N THR A 148 -3.59 -7.03 21.84
CA THR A 148 -2.50 -6.79 20.89
C THR A 148 -2.83 -7.46 19.56
N VAL A 149 -2.77 -6.69 18.47
CA VAL A 149 -3.02 -7.19 17.11
C VAL A 149 -1.74 -7.07 16.30
N ILE A 150 -1.33 -8.16 15.65
CA ILE A 150 -0.17 -8.23 14.76
C ILE A 150 -0.67 -8.38 13.33
N LEU A 151 -0.38 -7.40 12.48
CA LEU A 151 -0.61 -7.46 11.04
C LEU A 151 0.63 -8.02 10.35
N LEU A 152 0.46 -9.11 9.60
CA LEU A 152 1.54 -9.70 8.79
C LEU A 152 1.54 -9.14 7.38
N ASP A 153 2.74 -8.79 6.93
CA ASP A 153 3.01 -8.33 5.56
C ASP A 153 4.37 -8.86 5.07
N TYR A 154 4.62 -8.86 3.77
CA TYR A 154 5.93 -9.23 3.23
C TYR A 154 7.02 -8.21 3.57
N GLU A 155 6.65 -6.93 3.62
CA GLU A 155 7.52 -5.82 4.01
C GLU A 155 7.01 -5.18 5.31
N THR A 156 7.88 -4.44 6.00
CA THR A 156 7.54 -3.72 7.24
C THR A 156 7.94 -2.24 7.22
N ASN A 157 8.36 -1.73 6.05
CA ASN A 157 8.76 -0.34 5.91
C ASN A 157 7.55 0.61 6.00
N ALA A 158 7.49 1.38 7.08
CA ALA A 158 6.48 2.43 7.29
C ALA A 158 6.90 3.79 6.70
N ASP A 159 8.18 3.96 6.36
CA ASP A 159 8.73 5.23 5.91
C ASP A 159 8.61 5.35 4.38
N VAL A 160 7.74 6.27 3.95
CA VAL A 160 7.49 6.60 2.54
C VAL A 160 8.74 7.15 1.85
N THR A 161 9.60 7.83 2.60
CA THR A 161 10.86 8.42 2.09
C THR A 161 11.99 7.39 1.98
N ASN A 162 11.88 6.26 2.68
CA ASN A 162 12.82 5.16 2.53
C ASN A 162 12.56 4.39 1.23
N LEU A 163 13.34 4.73 0.19
CA LEU A 163 13.24 4.12 -1.14
C LEU A 163 13.98 2.79 -1.26
N GLN A 164 14.81 2.42 -0.28
CA GLN A 164 15.59 1.18 -0.30
C GLN A 164 14.72 -0.07 -0.07
N LYS A 165 13.52 0.11 0.48
CA LYS A 165 12.57 -0.96 0.75
C LYS A 165 11.19 -0.62 0.19
N PRO A 166 10.43 -1.60 -0.34
CA PRO A 166 9.04 -1.36 -0.70
C PRO A 166 8.22 -0.95 0.52
N LEU A 167 7.21 -0.12 0.31
CA LEU A 167 6.28 0.27 1.37
C LEU A 167 5.46 -0.92 1.85
N SER A 168 5.26 -1.03 3.17
CA SER A 168 4.34 -1.99 3.77
C SER A 168 2.92 -1.44 3.78
N HIS A 169 1.97 -2.19 3.20
CA HIS A 169 0.56 -1.80 3.27
C HIS A 169 -0.02 -2.04 4.67
N ALA A 170 0.50 -3.00 5.42
CA ALA A 170 0.14 -3.18 6.84
C ALA A 170 0.60 -1.99 7.69
N ALA A 171 1.78 -1.43 7.44
CA ALA A 171 2.24 -0.21 8.08
C ALA A 171 1.35 0.99 7.75
N LEU A 172 0.91 1.13 6.49
CA LEU A 172 -0.02 2.18 6.10
C LEU A 172 -1.40 2.05 6.79
N ILE A 173 -1.92 0.83 6.95
CA ILE A 173 -3.15 0.60 7.72
C ILE A 173 -2.98 1.03 9.18
N LYS A 174 -1.84 0.70 9.80
CA LYS A 174 -1.52 1.15 11.16
C LYS A 174 -1.50 2.67 11.23
N LEU A 175 -0.78 3.34 10.33
CA LEU A 175 -0.71 4.80 10.26
C LEU A 175 -2.09 5.43 10.06
N TYR A 176 -2.95 4.85 9.22
CA TYR A 176 -4.33 5.31 9.06
C TYR A 176 -5.14 5.19 10.35
N ILE A 177 -5.06 4.04 11.04
CA ILE A 177 -5.76 3.82 12.31
C ILE A 177 -5.29 4.80 13.39
N GLU A 178 -4.00 5.13 13.39
CA GLU A 178 -3.38 6.05 14.36
C GLU A 178 -3.51 7.53 13.98
N ASN A 179 -4.17 7.86 12.87
CA ASN A 179 -4.30 9.21 12.32
C ASN A 179 -2.94 9.87 11.99
N LEU A 180 -1.99 9.05 11.54
CA LEU A 180 -0.63 9.42 11.14
C LEU A 180 -0.40 9.18 9.65
N TRP A 181 -1.45 9.31 8.83
CA TRP A 181 -1.34 9.08 7.38
C TRP A 181 -0.28 10.00 6.76
N PRO A 182 0.66 9.49 5.94
CA PRO A 182 1.72 10.32 5.36
C PRO A 182 1.16 11.34 4.38
N ASN A 183 1.49 12.62 4.58
CA ASN A 183 1.15 13.70 3.67
C ASN A 183 2.42 14.29 3.03
N ALA A 184 2.33 14.76 1.80
CA ALA A 184 3.46 15.40 1.11
C ALA A 184 4.00 16.65 1.84
N ASN A 185 3.17 17.26 2.71
CA ASN A 185 3.50 18.48 3.45
C ASN A 185 4.01 18.23 4.88
N SER A 186 4.06 16.99 5.36
CA SER A 186 4.48 16.68 6.75
C SER A 186 5.99 16.77 6.98
N SER A 187 6.78 17.08 5.96
CA SER A 187 8.23 17.32 6.05
C SER A 187 8.53 18.78 6.43
N SER A 188 8.08 19.24 7.60
CA SER A 188 8.60 20.46 8.25
C SER A 188 8.04 20.70 9.66
N THR A 189 8.32 19.83 10.64
CA THR A 189 8.32 20.30 12.04
C THR A 189 9.28 19.48 12.90
N SER A 190 10.57 19.80 12.85
CA SER A 190 11.54 19.50 13.91
C SER A 190 12.82 20.31 13.74
N ILE A 191 12.72 21.65 13.83
CA ILE A 191 13.80 22.48 14.38
C ILE A 191 13.14 23.57 15.23
N HIS A 192 12.78 23.22 16.46
CA HIS A 192 12.79 24.16 17.57
C HIS A 192 13.07 23.39 18.84
N GLN A 193 14.35 23.32 19.20
CA GLN A 193 14.73 23.38 20.61
C GLN A 193 15.79 24.48 20.73
N SER A 194 15.31 25.61 21.24
CA SER A 194 16.10 26.61 21.92
C SER A 194 16.76 26.02 23.17
N LYS A 195 18.07 26.20 23.28
CA LYS A 195 18.74 26.81 24.44
C LYS A 195 20.06 27.39 23.97
#